data_AF-A0A942ZGW5-F1
#
_entry.id   AF-A0A942ZGW5-F1
#
_cell.length_a   1.000
_cell.length_b   1.000
_cell.length_c   1.000
_cell.angle_alpha   90.00
_cell.angle_beta   90.00
_cell.angle_gamma   90.00
#
_symmetry.space_group_name_H-M   'P 1'
#
loop_
_entity.id
_entity.type
_entity.pdbx_description
1 polymer ?
#
loop_
_entity_poly.entity_id
_entity_poly.type
_entity_poly.pdbx_seq_one_letter_code
_entity_poly.pdbx_strand_id
1 'polypeptide(L)'
;MKHFGSLQAISFFAVLFSLSEAFADNPHFTPMSLSPSSFASPSTVKTAGVYWMPDYIGRIGGYGYGNRTNDDELINGGKYASCANYGLAASCPPQQNGTVVHPTPELTCYKGCSCSDRYQYDASNCKPPSYPSGASCGGKYADCIINIPEACLGYTQTCPDGWQLEDGGRCKYDNTYGTCCNKCDGFEETEIKPGYIETSRCDSCFGIRYKTTVNPCDGYFDCQYGAVAGSAVCQSGDVVKYKECKKEPTVCPAESWNLESYWCNGALKCWIK
;
A
#
# COMPACT_ATOMS: atom_id res chain seq x y z
N MET A 1 -15.17 -48.93 -16.09
CA MET A 1 -16.49 -49.37 -16.56
C MET A 1 -17.25 -48.14 -17.01
N LYS A 2 -17.49 -48.00 -18.33
CA LYS A 2 -18.84 -47.93 -18.95
C LYS A 2 -19.51 -46.56 -18.74
N HIS A 3 -20.01 -45.78 -19.69
CA HIS A 3 -20.29 -45.84 -21.15
C HIS A 3 -20.44 -44.35 -21.58
N PHE A 4 -19.91 -43.85 -22.71
CA PHE A 4 -20.40 -43.90 -24.10
C PHE A 4 -21.83 -43.38 -24.37
N GLY A 5 -21.91 -42.45 -25.34
CA GLY A 5 -23.09 -42.17 -26.19
C GLY A 5 -23.95 -40.98 -25.72
N SER A 6 -24.51 -40.12 -26.57
CA SER A 6 -24.92 -40.33 -27.95
C SER A 6 -25.21 -39.00 -28.67
N LEU A 7 -24.74 -38.88 -29.92
CA LEU A 7 -25.37 -38.09 -30.99
C LEU A 7 -26.85 -38.46 -31.12
N GLN A 8 -27.73 -37.56 -31.59
CA GLN A 8 -28.80 -37.80 -32.59
C GLN A 8 -29.19 -36.43 -33.21
N ALA A 9 -28.97 -36.18 -34.50
CA ALA A 9 -29.60 -36.73 -35.70
C ALA A 9 -30.83 -35.91 -36.13
N ILE A 10 -30.67 -35.28 -37.30
CA ILE A 10 -31.66 -34.56 -38.10
C ILE A 10 -32.67 -35.58 -38.66
N SER A 11 -33.96 -35.26 -38.64
CA SER A 11 -34.96 -35.94 -39.47
C SER A 11 -36.07 -34.98 -39.89
N PHE A 12 -36.09 -34.71 -41.19
CA PHE A 12 -37.20 -34.15 -41.96
C PHE A 12 -38.19 -35.29 -42.28
N PHE A 13 -39.50 -35.07 -42.12
CA PHE A 13 -40.50 -35.65 -43.03
C PHE A 13 -41.79 -34.84 -43.04
N ALA A 14 -42.23 -34.52 -44.25
CA ALA A 14 -43.33 -33.63 -44.61
C ALA A 14 -44.69 -34.34 -44.66
N VAL A 15 -45.78 -33.59 -44.47
CA VAL A 15 -47.11 -33.91 -45.03
C VAL A 15 -47.75 -32.62 -45.56
N LEU A 16 -48.19 -32.71 -46.82
CA LEU A 16 -48.79 -31.71 -47.70
C LEU A 16 -50.30 -31.49 -47.43
N PHE A 17 -50.90 -30.56 -48.21
CA PHE A 17 -52.32 -30.17 -48.41
C PHE A 17 -52.72 -28.85 -47.70
N SER A 18 -53.18 -27.76 -48.35
CA SER A 18 -53.63 -27.51 -49.74
C SER A 18 -53.58 -25.99 -50.01
N LEU A 19 -53.31 -25.58 -51.26
CA LEU A 19 -53.57 -24.21 -51.75
C LEU A 19 -55.08 -24.00 -51.97
N SER A 20 -55.59 -22.84 -51.57
CA SER A 20 -56.59 -22.12 -52.37
C SER A 20 -56.34 -20.62 -52.26
N GLU A 21 -56.10 -20.00 -53.42
CA GLU A 21 -56.08 -18.55 -53.63
C GLU A 21 -57.50 -17.99 -53.49
N ALA A 22 -57.63 -16.79 -52.90
CA ALA A 22 -58.66 -15.85 -53.29
C ALA A 22 -58.25 -14.43 -52.90
N PHE A 23 -58.51 -13.54 -53.83
CA PHE A 23 -58.08 -12.18 -54.06
C PHE A 23 -59.31 -11.27 -53.92
N ALA A 24 -59.09 -10.02 -53.51
CA ALA A 24 -60.08 -8.95 -53.36
C ALA A 24 -61.08 -9.19 -52.21
N ASP A 25 -61.46 -8.20 -51.41
CA ASP A 25 -61.88 -6.87 -51.78
C ASP A 25 -61.76 -5.92 -50.58
N ASN A 26 -61.37 -4.67 -50.81
CA ASN A 26 -61.36 -3.60 -49.80
C ASN A 26 -62.65 -2.79 -49.95
N PRO A 27 -63.69 -3.00 -49.12
CA PRO A 27 -64.87 -2.16 -49.19
C PRO A 27 -64.59 -0.85 -48.45
N HIS A 28 -64.38 0.18 -49.26
CA HIS A 28 -64.48 1.59 -48.93
C HIS A 28 -65.75 1.84 -48.09
N PHE A 29 -65.59 2.12 -46.79
CA PHE A 29 -66.71 2.41 -45.89
C PHE A 29 -67.31 3.78 -46.27
N THR A 30 -68.48 3.76 -46.89
CA THR A 30 -69.36 4.92 -46.99
C THR A 30 -70.18 5.01 -45.69
N PRO A 31 -70.25 6.16 -45.01
CA PRO A 31 -71.08 6.29 -43.82
C PRO A 31 -72.56 6.26 -44.22
N MET A 32 -73.29 5.30 -43.64
CA MET A 32 -74.74 5.21 -43.74
C MET A 32 -75.39 6.48 -43.16
N SER A 33 -76.08 7.24 -44.01
CA SER A 33 -76.93 8.35 -43.62
C SER A 33 -78.19 7.82 -42.94
N LEU A 34 -78.29 7.97 -41.62
CA LEU A 34 -79.53 7.75 -40.87
C LEU A 34 -80.19 9.10 -40.64
N SER A 35 -81.01 9.54 -41.61
CA SER A 35 -81.94 10.65 -41.40
C SER A 35 -83.14 10.16 -40.58
N PRO A 36 -83.47 10.75 -39.41
CA PRO A 36 -84.64 10.36 -38.65
C PRO A 36 -85.90 10.99 -39.26
N SER A 37 -86.85 10.15 -39.67
CA SER A 37 -88.19 10.60 -40.08
C SER A 37 -89.04 10.94 -38.86
N SER A 38 -89.61 12.14 -38.84
CA SER A 38 -90.48 12.62 -37.75
C SER A 38 -91.90 12.09 -37.90
N PHE A 39 -92.46 11.50 -36.83
CA PHE A 39 -93.89 11.25 -36.70
C PHE A 39 -94.48 12.25 -35.69
N ALA A 40 -95.62 12.85 -36.02
CA ALA A 40 -96.10 14.08 -35.44
C ALA A 40 -96.87 13.93 -34.11
N SER A 41 -96.65 14.93 -33.23
CA SER A 41 -97.59 15.52 -32.24
C SER A 41 -97.81 14.83 -30.88
N PRO A 42 -98.24 15.55 -29.82
CA PRO A 42 -97.78 16.84 -29.31
C PRO A 42 -97.42 16.69 -27.82
N SER A 43 -96.14 16.78 -27.48
CA SER A 43 -95.71 17.12 -26.13
C SER A 43 -94.29 17.66 -26.23
N THR A 44 -94.00 18.67 -25.42
CA THR A 44 -92.71 19.38 -25.32
C THR A 44 -91.61 18.46 -24.77
N VAL A 45 -91.31 17.38 -25.49
CA VAL A 45 -90.21 16.47 -25.16
C VAL A 45 -88.99 16.92 -25.95
N LYS A 46 -88.08 17.63 -25.28
CA LYS A 46 -86.74 17.85 -25.81
C LYS A 46 -86.04 16.49 -25.88
N THR A 47 -85.85 16.00 -27.08
CA THR A 47 -85.06 14.79 -27.36
C THR A 47 -83.58 15.12 -27.18
N ALA A 48 -82.89 14.44 -26.25
CA ALA A 48 -81.45 14.55 -26.12
C ALA A 48 -80.78 13.64 -27.16
N GLY A 49 -79.95 14.21 -28.03
CA GLY A 49 -79.09 13.44 -28.92
C GLY A 49 -77.96 12.79 -28.12
N VAL A 50 -77.83 11.47 -28.18
CA VAL A 50 -76.67 10.75 -27.63
C VAL A 50 -75.56 10.83 -28.68
N TYR A 51 -74.51 11.60 -28.40
CA TYR A 51 -73.31 11.65 -29.21
C TYR A 51 -72.24 10.76 -28.56
N TRP A 52 -71.75 9.77 -29.30
CA TRP A 52 -70.64 8.93 -28.86
C TRP A 52 -69.33 9.63 -29.22
N MET A 53 -68.55 10.01 -28.21
CA MET A 53 -67.23 10.60 -28.38
C MET A 53 -66.24 9.51 -28.83
N PRO A 54 -65.38 9.74 -29.83
CA PRO A 54 -64.29 8.82 -30.11
C PRO A 54 -63.34 8.73 -28.90
N ASP A 55 -62.91 7.51 -28.63
CA ASP A 55 -62.16 6.99 -27.49
C ASP A 55 -60.75 7.57 -27.27
N TYR A 56 -60.31 8.50 -28.13
CA TYR A 56 -59.03 9.19 -27.96
C TYR A 56 -59.10 10.48 -27.12
N ILE A 57 -60.29 10.90 -26.65
CA ILE A 57 -60.42 11.97 -25.64
C ILE A 57 -60.33 11.35 -24.24
N GLY A 58 -59.09 11.14 -23.79
CA GLY A 58 -58.79 10.78 -22.41
C GLY A 58 -59.19 11.92 -21.46
N ARG A 59 -60.28 11.70 -20.71
CA ARG A 59 -60.60 12.35 -19.42
C ARG A 59 -60.84 13.87 -19.46
N ILE A 60 -61.90 14.30 -20.15
CA ILE A 60 -62.67 15.49 -19.72
C ILE A 60 -63.82 14.99 -18.84
N GLY A 61 -63.52 14.79 -17.56
CA GLY A 61 -64.45 14.24 -16.57
C GLY A 61 -64.02 14.56 -15.16
N GLY A 62 -63.68 15.82 -14.90
CA GLY A 62 -63.50 16.33 -13.55
C GLY A 62 -64.77 17.02 -13.10
N TYR A 63 -65.57 16.35 -12.26
CA TYR A 63 -66.25 16.90 -11.08
C TYR A 63 -66.87 15.72 -10.32
N GLY A 64 -66.09 15.14 -9.42
CA GLY A 64 -66.51 14.04 -8.56
C GLY A 64 -65.57 13.94 -7.37
N TYR A 65 -65.95 14.59 -6.29
CA TYR A 65 -65.35 14.50 -4.96
C TYR A 65 -65.05 13.04 -4.59
N GLY A 66 -63.79 12.74 -4.30
CA GLY A 66 -63.39 11.41 -3.83
C GLY A 66 -61.88 11.29 -3.82
N ASN A 67 -61.32 11.40 -2.63
CA ASN A 67 -59.91 11.28 -2.31
C ASN A 67 -59.38 9.90 -2.75
N ARG A 68 -58.96 9.78 -4.02
CA ARG A 68 -58.01 8.76 -4.46
C ARG A 68 -56.64 9.40 -4.30
N THR A 69 -55.91 8.97 -3.27
CA THR A 69 -54.47 9.16 -3.19
C THR A 69 -53.89 8.80 -4.55
N ASN A 70 -53.15 9.73 -5.13
CA ASN A 70 -52.62 9.63 -6.48
C ASN A 70 -51.44 8.65 -6.48
N ASP A 71 -51.70 7.38 -6.74
CA ASP A 71 -50.68 6.40 -7.17
C ASP A 71 -50.82 6.03 -8.66
N ASP A 72 -51.65 6.74 -9.43
CA ASP A 72 -51.52 6.81 -10.89
C ASP A 72 -50.39 7.79 -11.25
N GLU A 73 -49.19 7.44 -10.78
CA GLU A 73 -47.94 8.08 -11.12
C GLU A 73 -47.60 7.59 -12.53
N LEU A 74 -47.73 8.47 -13.53
CA LEU A 74 -47.36 8.17 -14.90
C LEU A 74 -45.83 7.93 -14.98
N ILE A 75 -45.41 6.70 -14.67
CA ILE A 75 -44.04 6.23 -14.82
C ILE A 75 -43.78 6.17 -16.32
N ASN A 76 -42.76 6.92 -16.74
CA ASN A 76 -42.38 7.19 -18.14
C ASN A 76 -43.26 8.23 -18.86
N GLY A 77 -43.28 9.47 -18.35
CA GLY A 77 -43.81 10.63 -19.08
C GLY A 77 -44.55 11.67 -18.25
N GLY A 78 -44.68 11.50 -16.93
CA GLY A 78 -45.36 12.44 -16.02
C GLY A 78 -44.44 13.16 -15.02
N LYS A 79 -45.08 13.97 -14.15
CA LYS A 79 -44.55 14.91 -13.13
C LYS A 79 -43.47 14.35 -12.16
N TYR A 80 -43.19 13.06 -12.21
CA TYR A 80 -42.20 12.35 -11.37
C TYR A 80 -41.16 11.57 -12.18
N ALA A 81 -40.93 11.92 -13.46
CA ALA A 81 -39.90 11.31 -14.28
C ALA A 81 -38.49 11.54 -13.66
N SER A 82 -37.90 10.47 -13.15
CA SER A 82 -36.51 10.45 -12.67
C SER A 82 -35.63 9.63 -13.61
N CYS A 83 -34.33 9.91 -13.65
CA CYS A 83 -33.39 9.11 -14.46
C CYS A 83 -33.41 7.62 -14.07
N ALA A 84 -33.66 7.31 -12.80
CA ALA A 84 -33.76 5.95 -12.31
C ALA A 84 -34.92 5.16 -12.94
N ASN A 85 -36.04 5.83 -13.26
CA ASN A 85 -37.20 5.20 -13.92
C ASN A 85 -36.84 4.67 -15.32
N TYR A 86 -35.83 5.26 -15.95
CA TYR A 86 -35.30 4.86 -17.25
C TYR A 86 -34.02 4.01 -17.15
N GLY A 87 -33.61 3.62 -15.94
CA GLY A 87 -32.34 2.90 -15.71
C GLY A 87 -31.09 3.74 -16.01
N LEU A 88 -31.20 5.07 -15.92
CA LEU A 88 -30.12 6.03 -16.19
C LEU A 88 -29.68 6.73 -14.89
N ALA A 89 -28.44 7.22 -14.87
CA ALA A 89 -27.93 7.98 -13.74
C ALA A 89 -28.30 9.47 -13.86
N ALA A 90 -28.62 10.13 -12.76
CA ALA A 90 -28.84 11.58 -12.74
C ALA A 90 -27.52 12.37 -12.88
N SER A 91 -26.40 11.78 -12.45
CA SER A 91 -25.05 12.30 -12.64
C SER A 91 -24.05 11.15 -12.63
N CYS A 92 -22.88 11.36 -13.25
CA CYS A 92 -21.78 10.42 -13.13
C CYS A 92 -20.95 10.68 -11.86
N PRO A 93 -20.38 9.64 -11.23
CA PRO A 93 -19.38 9.77 -10.18
C PRO A 93 -18.18 10.65 -10.61
N PRO A 94 -17.41 11.21 -9.66
CA PRO A 94 -16.25 12.02 -9.99
C PRO A 94 -15.28 11.27 -10.91
N GLN A 95 -14.70 12.01 -11.87
CA GLN A 95 -13.77 11.50 -12.88
C GLN A 95 -14.33 10.49 -13.89
N GLN A 96 -15.65 10.23 -13.86
CA GLN A 96 -16.34 9.44 -14.87
C GLN A 96 -17.08 10.36 -15.83
N ASN A 97 -17.18 9.92 -17.09
CA ASN A 97 -18.03 10.56 -18.07
C ASN A 97 -19.04 9.55 -18.61
N GLY A 98 -20.23 10.03 -18.94
CA GLY A 98 -21.30 9.20 -19.48
C GLY A 98 -21.97 9.93 -20.64
N THR A 99 -22.61 9.19 -21.52
CA THR A 99 -23.35 9.79 -22.64
C THR A 99 -24.59 10.48 -22.09
N VAL A 100 -24.75 11.76 -22.44
CA VAL A 100 -25.94 12.54 -22.09
C VAL A 100 -27.12 12.05 -22.93
N VAL A 101 -28.23 11.74 -22.27
CA VAL A 101 -29.47 11.28 -22.88
C VAL A 101 -30.62 12.09 -22.28
N HIS A 102 -31.60 12.43 -23.10
CA HIS A 102 -32.81 13.15 -22.68
C HIS A 102 -34.05 12.26 -22.86
N PRO A 103 -34.46 11.49 -21.83
CA PRO A 103 -35.66 10.64 -21.91
C PRO A 103 -36.95 11.45 -22.08
N THR A 104 -36.98 12.68 -21.56
CA THR A 104 -38.05 13.65 -21.77
C THR A 104 -37.42 15.03 -22.04
N PRO A 105 -38.15 16.01 -22.61
CA PRO A 105 -37.61 17.33 -22.93
C PRO A 105 -37.02 18.09 -21.73
N GLU A 106 -37.46 17.79 -20.51
CA GLU A 106 -37.07 18.48 -19.28
C GLU A 106 -36.12 17.65 -18.38
N LEU A 107 -35.78 16.42 -18.78
CA LEU A 107 -34.95 15.52 -17.98
C LEU A 107 -33.65 15.16 -18.71
N THR A 108 -32.52 15.52 -18.10
CA THR A 108 -31.18 15.16 -18.59
C THR A 108 -30.60 14.06 -17.72
N CYS A 109 -30.20 12.96 -18.35
CA CYS A 109 -29.66 11.78 -17.67
C CYS A 109 -28.36 11.32 -18.33
N TYR A 110 -27.62 10.45 -17.66
CA TYR A 110 -26.36 9.89 -18.12
C TYR A 110 -26.45 8.38 -18.26
N LYS A 111 -25.97 7.87 -19.40
CA LYS A 111 -25.87 6.43 -19.68
C LYS A 111 -24.42 5.99 -19.67
N GLY A 112 -24.14 4.88 -18.99
CA GLY A 112 -22.84 4.19 -19.08
C GLY A 112 -21.67 5.01 -18.55
N CYS A 113 -21.80 5.59 -17.35
CA CYS A 113 -20.70 6.30 -16.71
C CYS A 113 -19.46 5.39 -16.61
N SER A 114 -18.37 5.82 -17.23
CA SER A 114 -17.11 5.09 -17.25
C SER A 114 -15.94 6.03 -17.04
N CYS A 115 -14.83 5.47 -16.55
CA CYS A 115 -13.58 6.21 -16.45
C CYS A 115 -13.01 6.43 -17.85
N SER A 116 -12.40 7.61 -18.07
CA SER A 116 -11.62 7.86 -19.28
C SER A 116 -10.38 6.96 -19.32
N ASP A 117 -9.96 6.55 -20.53
CA ASP A 117 -8.80 5.68 -20.77
C ASP A 117 -7.48 6.23 -20.21
N ARG A 118 -7.42 7.55 -19.92
CA ARG A 118 -6.28 8.15 -19.21
C ARG A 118 -6.02 7.51 -17.85
N TYR A 119 -7.06 7.00 -17.17
CA TYR A 119 -6.95 6.34 -15.87
C TYR A 119 -6.48 4.91 -16.05
N GLN A 120 -5.20 4.76 -16.38
CA GLN A 120 -4.58 3.48 -16.70
C GLN A 120 -3.60 2.99 -15.62
N TYR A 121 -3.15 3.88 -14.73
CA TYR A 121 -2.10 3.58 -13.76
C TYR A 121 -2.62 3.09 -12.41
N ASP A 122 -1.92 2.16 -11.77
CA ASP A 122 -2.21 1.63 -10.44
C ASP A 122 -0.90 1.19 -9.76
N ALA A 123 -0.99 0.75 -8.50
CA ALA A 123 0.18 0.36 -7.72
C ALA A 123 0.98 -0.82 -8.32
N SER A 124 0.39 -1.61 -9.22
CA SER A 124 1.03 -2.73 -9.90
C SER A 124 1.86 -2.28 -11.10
N ASN A 125 1.51 -1.16 -11.72
CA ASN A 125 2.15 -0.66 -12.94
C ASN A 125 3.04 0.56 -12.72
N CYS A 126 2.77 1.41 -11.72
CA CYS A 126 3.73 2.41 -11.26
C CYS A 126 4.78 1.72 -10.39
N LYS A 127 5.98 1.50 -10.94
CA LYS A 127 7.10 0.94 -10.18
C LYS A 127 7.89 2.05 -9.50
N PRO A 128 8.38 1.84 -8.26
CA PRO A 128 9.26 2.78 -7.60
C PRO A 128 10.49 3.11 -8.49
N PRO A 129 10.85 4.40 -8.62
CA PRO A 129 10.52 5.50 -7.72
C PRO A 129 9.25 6.29 -8.10
N SER A 130 8.48 5.80 -9.06
CA SER A 130 7.23 6.43 -9.49
C SER A 130 6.00 5.83 -8.81
N TYR A 131 5.06 6.68 -8.44
CA TYR A 131 3.84 6.31 -7.71
C TYR A 131 2.62 6.95 -8.37
N PRO A 132 1.44 6.32 -8.26
CA PRO A 132 0.21 6.88 -8.81
C PRO A 132 -0.11 8.22 -8.15
N SER A 133 -0.47 9.23 -8.96
CA SER A 133 -0.75 10.57 -8.45
C SER A 133 -1.93 11.23 -9.16
N GLY A 134 -2.48 12.24 -8.49
CA GLY A 134 -3.66 12.98 -8.93
C GLY A 134 -4.98 12.30 -8.57
N ALA A 135 -6.04 12.68 -9.29
CA ALA A 135 -7.35 12.10 -9.09
C ALA A 135 -7.37 10.62 -9.46
N SER A 136 -8.23 9.85 -8.80
CA SER A 136 -8.44 8.43 -9.11
C SER A 136 -9.83 8.18 -9.68
N CYS A 137 -9.93 7.22 -10.58
CA CYS A 137 -11.19 6.71 -11.12
C CYS A 137 -11.15 5.19 -11.13
N GLY A 138 -12.08 4.54 -10.42
CA GLY A 138 -12.14 3.08 -10.35
C GLY A 138 -10.86 2.43 -9.79
N GLY A 139 -10.13 3.13 -8.91
CA GLY A 139 -8.86 2.66 -8.34
C GLY A 139 -7.63 2.88 -9.22
N LYS A 140 -7.79 3.50 -10.40
CA LYS A 140 -6.71 3.86 -11.32
C LYS A 140 -6.46 5.36 -11.34
N TYR A 141 -5.26 5.75 -11.75
CA TYR A 141 -4.73 7.11 -11.77
C TYR A 141 -4.32 7.50 -13.19
N ALA A 142 -4.33 8.80 -13.45
CA ALA A 142 -3.98 9.34 -14.75
C ALA A 142 -2.47 9.40 -15.00
N ASP A 143 -1.69 9.52 -13.93
CA ASP A 143 -0.25 9.76 -14.01
C ASP A 143 0.51 8.91 -12.96
N CYS A 144 1.70 8.42 -13.34
CA CYS A 144 2.72 7.97 -12.40
C CYS A 144 3.79 9.07 -12.30
N ILE A 145 3.99 9.65 -11.13
CA ILE A 145 5.02 10.68 -10.92
C ILE A 145 6.12 10.16 -10.00
N ILE A 146 7.33 10.65 -10.18
CA ILE A 146 8.46 10.31 -9.33
C ILE A 146 8.24 10.91 -7.94
N ASN A 147 8.30 10.08 -6.91
CA ASN A 147 8.27 10.49 -5.52
C ASN A 147 9.46 9.86 -4.79
N ILE A 148 10.60 10.57 -4.77
CA ILE A 148 11.84 10.11 -4.13
C ILE A 148 11.66 9.91 -2.62
N PRO A 149 11.05 10.84 -1.86
CA PRO A 149 10.79 10.63 -0.43
C PRO A 149 10.03 9.33 -0.12
N GLU A 150 9.05 8.97 -0.95
CA GLU A 150 8.29 7.72 -0.80
C GLU A 150 9.08 6.49 -1.27
N ALA A 151 9.90 6.63 -2.32
CA ALA A 151 10.80 5.58 -2.79
C ALA A 151 11.94 5.28 -1.80
N CYS A 152 12.35 6.28 -1.03
CA CYS A 152 13.41 6.22 -0.03
C CYS A 152 12.87 6.24 1.40
N LEU A 153 11.64 5.74 1.61
CA LEU A 153 11.02 5.73 2.93
C LEU A 153 11.83 4.86 3.90
N GLY A 154 12.23 5.45 5.03
CA GLY A 154 13.13 4.84 6.01
C GLY A 154 14.58 5.34 5.94
N TYR A 155 14.96 6.09 4.90
CA TYR A 155 16.23 6.79 4.83
C TYR A 155 16.08 8.26 5.25
N THR A 156 17.19 8.90 5.65
CA THR A 156 17.25 10.33 5.97
C THR A 156 18.29 11.02 5.10
N GLN A 157 18.13 12.33 4.89
CA GLN A 157 19.14 13.17 4.22
C GLN A 157 20.16 13.75 5.19
N THR A 158 19.79 13.87 6.48
CA THR A 158 20.62 14.50 7.50
C THR A 158 20.65 13.62 8.75
N CYS A 159 21.85 13.41 9.28
CA CYS A 159 22.07 12.68 10.51
C CYS A 159 22.23 13.62 11.71
N PRO A 160 21.92 13.16 12.93
CA PRO A 160 22.21 13.90 14.16
C PRO A 160 23.71 14.20 14.33
N ASP A 161 24.04 15.12 15.24
CA ASP A 161 25.43 15.44 15.57
C ASP A 161 26.20 14.19 16.05
N GLY A 162 27.43 14.02 15.56
CA GLY A 162 28.24 12.82 15.79
C GLY A 162 27.88 11.63 14.90
N TRP A 163 26.91 11.77 13.98
CA TRP A 163 26.52 10.74 13.02
C TRP A 163 26.80 11.19 11.58
N GLN A 164 26.91 10.24 10.67
CA GLN A 164 26.99 10.49 9.23
C GLN A 164 26.21 9.44 8.46
N LEU A 165 25.96 9.78 7.20
CA LEU A 165 25.34 8.94 6.21
C LEU A 165 26.25 7.74 5.86
N GLU A 166 25.74 6.51 5.93
CA GLU A 166 26.47 5.25 5.65
C GLU A 166 26.67 4.99 4.15
N ASP A 167 27.89 4.85 3.65
CA ASP A 167 28.10 4.67 2.20
C ASP A 167 27.40 3.43 1.62
N GLY A 168 27.29 2.34 2.38
CA GLY A 168 26.57 1.12 1.98
C GLY A 168 25.05 1.19 2.16
N GLY A 169 24.55 2.16 2.93
CA GLY A 169 23.14 2.30 3.29
C GLY A 169 22.45 3.43 2.53
N ARG A 170 22.85 3.66 1.28
CA ARG A 170 22.28 4.71 0.41
C ARG A 170 20.98 4.23 -0.24
N CYS A 171 20.03 5.14 -0.40
CA CYS A 171 18.82 4.83 -1.15
C CYS A 171 19.17 4.61 -2.63
N LYS A 172 18.64 3.51 -3.20
CA LYS A 172 18.86 3.12 -4.60
C LYS A 172 18.48 4.21 -5.62
N TYR A 173 17.46 5.02 -5.30
CA TYR A 173 16.89 6.00 -6.22
C TYR A 173 17.52 7.38 -6.07
N ASP A 174 18.10 7.69 -4.91
CA ASP A 174 18.75 8.97 -4.63
C ASP A 174 19.80 8.80 -3.53
N ASN A 175 21.07 9.06 -3.86
CA ASN A 175 22.18 8.90 -2.93
C ASN A 175 22.26 9.97 -1.84
N THR A 176 21.44 11.03 -1.89
CA THR A 176 21.33 12.01 -0.79
C THR A 176 20.60 11.43 0.42
N TYR A 177 19.78 10.39 0.21
CA TYR A 177 19.12 9.65 1.26
C TYR A 177 19.96 8.44 1.66
N GLY A 178 20.10 8.20 2.96
CA GLY A 178 20.72 6.99 3.47
C GLY A 178 20.46 6.75 4.96
N THR A 179 21.00 5.66 5.47
CA THR A 179 21.00 5.34 6.90
C THR A 179 22.13 6.08 7.60
N CYS A 180 21.95 6.34 8.89
CA CYS A 180 22.96 7.01 9.72
C CYS A 180 23.76 5.99 10.53
N CYS A 181 25.07 6.19 10.56
CA CYS A 181 26.00 5.51 11.44
C CYS A 181 26.73 6.51 12.34
N ASN A 182 27.18 6.03 13.49
CA ASN A 182 27.93 6.84 14.44
C ASN A 182 29.36 7.03 13.94
N LYS A 183 29.89 8.26 14.03
CA LYS A 183 31.29 8.56 13.75
C LYS A 183 32.22 8.07 14.86
N CYS A 184 31.67 7.86 16.05
CA CYS A 184 32.39 7.48 17.27
C CYS A 184 33.52 8.47 17.58
N ASP A 185 33.19 9.76 17.61
CA ASP A 185 34.16 10.82 17.90
C ASP A 185 34.87 10.55 19.25
N GLY A 186 36.21 10.58 19.21
CA GLY A 186 37.07 10.28 20.36
C GLY A 186 37.35 8.80 20.60
N PHE A 187 36.88 7.87 19.75
CA PHE A 187 37.33 6.47 19.77
C PHE A 187 38.44 6.29 18.73
N GLU A 188 39.69 6.34 19.17
CA GLU A 188 40.84 6.37 18.26
C GLU A 188 41.22 4.97 17.77
N GLU A 189 41.09 3.96 18.62
CA GLU A 189 41.62 2.62 18.38
C GLU A 189 40.60 1.72 17.67
N THR A 190 41.05 0.93 16.70
CA THR A 190 40.25 -0.11 16.02
C THR A 190 40.46 -1.49 16.64
N GLU A 191 41.54 -1.67 17.40
CA GLU A 191 41.90 -2.93 18.07
C GLU A 191 42.52 -2.63 19.44
N ILE A 192 42.42 -3.60 20.36
CA ILE A 192 43.00 -3.49 21.69
C ILE A 192 44.44 -4.01 21.63
N LYS A 193 45.41 -3.12 21.79
CA LYS A 193 46.84 -3.46 21.83
C LYS A 193 47.16 -4.30 23.07
N PRO A 194 48.16 -5.20 22.99
CA PRO A 194 48.61 -5.97 24.15
C PRO A 194 49.12 -5.03 25.25
N GLY A 195 48.80 -5.35 26.50
CA GLY A 195 49.10 -4.48 27.64
C GLY A 195 48.08 -3.37 27.91
N TYR A 196 47.02 -3.27 27.11
CA TYR A 196 45.90 -2.35 27.30
C TYR A 196 44.59 -3.11 27.52
N ILE A 197 43.61 -2.45 28.14
CA ILE A 197 42.27 -2.98 28.38
C ILE A 197 41.19 -2.09 27.78
N GLU A 198 40.09 -2.69 27.33
CA GLU A 198 38.89 -1.98 26.86
C GLU A 198 38.27 -1.19 28.02
N THR A 199 38.15 0.13 27.85
CA THR A 199 37.41 1.00 28.77
C THR A 199 36.00 1.26 28.24
N SER A 200 35.87 1.46 26.93
CA SER A 200 34.57 1.60 26.27
C SER A 200 34.65 1.22 24.80
N ARG A 201 33.50 0.91 24.21
CA ARG A 201 33.33 0.48 22.82
C ARG A 201 32.25 1.31 22.13
N CYS A 202 32.44 1.60 20.85
CA CYS A 202 31.48 2.27 20.00
C CYS A 202 31.39 1.57 18.64
N ASP A 203 30.17 1.31 18.17
CA ASP A 203 29.94 0.72 16.85
C ASP A 203 29.87 1.84 15.81
N SER A 204 30.90 1.95 14.98
CA SER A 204 31.05 3.04 14.01
C SER A 204 30.66 2.60 12.60
N CYS A 205 30.55 3.57 11.70
CA CYS A 205 30.38 3.34 10.25
C CYS A 205 31.37 2.35 9.64
N PHE A 206 32.56 2.22 10.23
CA PHE A 206 33.67 1.42 9.71
C PHE A 206 33.98 0.22 10.62
N GLY A 207 33.03 -0.17 11.48
CA GLY A 207 33.18 -1.25 12.44
C GLY A 207 33.42 -0.75 13.87
N ILE A 208 33.80 -1.66 14.76
CA ILE A 208 33.92 -1.36 16.19
C ILE A 208 35.19 -0.54 16.46
N ARG A 209 35.04 0.54 17.24
CA ARG A 209 36.14 1.33 17.78
C ARG A 209 36.17 1.27 19.30
N TYR A 210 37.35 1.44 19.87
CA TYR A 210 37.64 1.26 21.28
C TYR A 210 38.27 2.52 21.89
N LYS A 211 37.98 2.74 23.17
CA LYS A 211 38.85 3.51 24.06
C LYS A 211 39.54 2.53 24.97
N THR A 212 40.85 2.62 25.02
CA THR A 212 41.69 1.73 25.80
C THR A 212 42.44 2.52 26.88
N THR A 213 42.71 1.85 27.99
CA THR A 213 43.57 2.36 29.05
C THR A 213 44.67 1.33 29.31
N VAL A 214 45.82 1.79 29.78
CA VAL A 214 46.93 0.91 30.21
C VAL A 214 46.38 -0.10 31.22
N ASN A 215 46.65 -1.39 31.00
CA ASN A 215 46.27 -2.43 31.95
C ASN A 215 46.98 -2.16 33.29
N PRO A 216 46.26 -1.94 34.41
CA PRO A 216 46.89 -1.67 35.69
C PRO A 216 47.75 -2.85 36.17
N CYS A 217 47.45 -4.08 35.71
CA CYS A 217 48.07 -5.32 36.16
C CYS A 217 48.03 -5.46 37.69
N ASP A 218 46.83 -5.41 38.25
CA ASP A 218 46.63 -5.49 39.70
C ASP A 218 47.27 -6.76 40.29
N GLY A 219 48.11 -6.59 41.31
CA GLY A 219 48.86 -7.68 41.94
C GLY A 219 50.18 -8.05 41.25
N TYR A 220 50.61 -7.30 40.23
CA TYR A 220 51.93 -7.41 39.61
C TYR A 220 52.78 -6.18 39.89
N PHE A 221 54.08 -6.39 39.99
CA PHE A 221 55.06 -5.38 40.38
C PHE A 221 56.12 -5.22 39.30
N ASP A 222 56.66 -4.01 39.19
CA ASP A 222 57.87 -3.74 38.43
C ASP A 222 59.10 -4.10 39.29
N CYS A 223 59.85 -5.11 38.87
CA CYS A 223 60.90 -5.71 39.67
C CYS A 223 62.28 -5.17 39.25
N GLN A 224 62.87 -4.27 40.05
CA GLN A 224 64.21 -3.71 39.78
C GLN A 224 65.32 -4.77 39.62
N TYR A 225 65.23 -5.87 40.39
CA TYR A 225 66.22 -6.97 40.38
C TYR A 225 65.80 -8.17 39.51
N GLY A 226 64.76 -7.99 38.69
CA GLY A 226 64.18 -9.02 37.84
C GLY A 226 63.18 -9.94 38.55
N ALA A 227 62.52 -10.78 37.75
CA ALA A 227 61.47 -11.69 38.21
C ALA A 227 62.02 -13.01 38.77
N VAL A 228 61.27 -13.63 39.68
CA VAL A 228 61.50 -15.02 40.09
C VAL A 228 61.27 -15.95 38.89
N ALA A 229 62.08 -17.01 38.76
CA ALA A 229 61.94 -17.97 37.66
C ALA A 229 60.55 -18.63 37.70
N GLY A 230 59.81 -18.57 36.59
CA GLY A 230 58.43 -19.09 36.49
C GLY A 230 57.34 -18.15 37.02
N SER A 231 57.67 -16.91 37.39
CA SER A 231 56.67 -15.93 37.81
C SER A 231 55.67 -15.62 36.68
N ALA A 232 54.39 -15.43 37.05
CA ALA A 232 53.38 -14.97 36.12
C ALA A 232 53.71 -13.55 35.62
N VAL A 233 53.41 -13.30 34.35
CA VAL A 233 53.76 -12.07 33.64
C VAL A 233 52.49 -11.33 33.23
N CYS A 234 52.45 -10.02 33.44
CA CYS A 234 51.39 -9.14 32.95
C CYS A 234 51.99 -7.96 32.19
N GLN A 235 51.49 -7.69 30.98
CA GLN A 235 51.87 -6.49 30.24
C GLN A 235 50.99 -5.31 30.67
N SER A 236 51.63 -4.21 31.03
CA SER A 236 51.05 -2.95 31.50
C SER A 236 51.56 -1.86 30.55
N GLY A 237 50.84 -1.63 29.45
CA GLY A 237 51.30 -0.80 28.34
C GLY A 237 52.57 -1.41 27.74
N ASP A 238 53.63 -0.60 27.64
CA ASP A 238 54.93 -1.04 27.13
C ASP A 238 55.81 -1.71 28.21
N VAL A 239 55.36 -1.78 29.46
CA VAL A 239 56.12 -2.33 30.58
C VAL A 239 55.61 -3.72 30.95
N VAL A 240 56.54 -4.65 31.16
CA VAL A 240 56.25 -6.00 31.64
C VAL A 240 56.36 -6.03 33.16
N LYS A 241 55.27 -6.37 33.85
CA LYS A 241 55.22 -6.55 35.31
C LYS A 241 55.14 -8.02 35.69
N TYR A 242 55.61 -8.35 36.88
CA TYR A 242 55.71 -9.73 37.37
C TYR A 242 54.99 -9.90 38.71
N LYS A 243 54.42 -11.09 38.93
CA LYS A 243 53.70 -11.37 40.19
C LYS A 243 54.66 -11.49 41.39
N GLU A 244 55.88 -11.95 41.14
CA GLU A 244 56.91 -12.19 42.16
C GLU A 244 58.27 -11.62 41.73
N CYS A 245 58.82 -10.75 42.57
CA CYS A 245 60.12 -10.11 42.34
C CYS A 245 61.26 -10.83 43.08
N LYS A 246 62.44 -10.84 42.48
CA LYS A 246 63.67 -11.20 43.20
C LYS A 246 63.93 -10.18 44.32
N LYS A 247 64.42 -10.69 45.44
CA LYS A 247 64.92 -9.85 46.54
C LYS A 247 66.23 -9.18 46.10
N GLU A 248 66.50 -8.03 46.71
CA GLU A 248 67.77 -7.32 46.51
C GLU A 248 68.96 -8.26 46.75
N PRO A 249 69.89 -8.38 45.78
CA PRO A 249 71.06 -9.21 45.95
C PRO A 249 71.90 -8.64 47.09
N THR A 250 72.15 -9.45 48.12
CA THR A 250 73.03 -9.02 49.21
C THR A 250 74.46 -8.87 48.69
N VAL A 251 74.97 -7.64 48.62
CA VAL A 251 76.35 -7.36 48.24
C VAL A 251 77.25 -7.67 49.43
N CYS A 252 78.05 -8.73 49.29
CA CYS A 252 79.05 -9.13 50.28
C CYS A 252 80.28 -8.21 50.18
N PRO A 253 80.84 -7.69 51.29
CA PRO A 253 82.08 -6.92 51.28
C PRO A 253 83.24 -7.77 50.73
N ALA A 254 84.22 -7.09 50.10
CA ALA A 254 85.39 -7.74 49.51
C ALA A 254 86.04 -8.68 50.54
N GLU A 255 86.33 -9.91 50.10
CA GLU A 255 86.81 -11.08 50.88
C GLU A 255 85.74 -12.06 51.39
N SER A 256 84.44 -11.83 51.15
CA SER A 256 83.38 -12.80 51.49
C SER A 256 82.71 -13.43 50.26
N TRP A 257 82.47 -14.74 50.32
CA TRP A 257 81.83 -15.53 49.26
C TRP A 257 80.31 -15.41 49.34
N ASN A 258 79.65 -15.01 48.25
CA ASN A 258 78.21 -14.96 48.17
C ASN A 258 77.63 -16.34 47.75
N LEU A 259 77.13 -17.09 48.73
CA LEU A 259 76.55 -18.42 48.52
C LEU A 259 75.20 -18.43 47.77
N GLU A 260 74.56 -17.28 47.51
CA GLU A 260 73.31 -17.24 46.73
C GLU A 260 73.51 -17.62 45.25
N SER A 261 74.75 -17.67 44.77
CA SER A 261 75.10 -18.18 43.44
C SER A 261 75.29 -19.70 43.35
N TYR A 262 75.35 -20.41 44.48
CA TYR A 262 75.54 -21.87 44.55
C TYR A 262 74.55 -22.53 45.55
N TRP A 263 73.31 -22.67 45.07
CA TRP A 263 72.24 -23.57 45.54
C TRP A 263 71.57 -23.34 46.92
N CYS A 264 70.26 -23.06 46.81
CA CYS A 264 69.12 -23.37 47.68
C CYS A 264 69.00 -22.74 49.10
N ASN A 265 67.90 -21.97 49.24
CA ASN A 265 67.06 -21.84 50.45
C ASN A 265 67.72 -21.31 51.74
N GLY A 266 68.47 -20.20 51.63
CA GLY A 266 68.43 -19.15 52.66
C GLY A 266 68.89 -19.50 54.08
N ALA A 267 69.82 -20.44 54.27
CA ALA A 267 70.20 -20.89 55.61
C ALA A 267 71.55 -20.38 56.15
N LEU A 268 72.43 -19.73 55.37
CA LEU A 268 73.76 -19.34 55.87
C LEU A 268 74.21 -17.99 55.29
N LYS A 269 73.77 -16.88 55.91
CA LYS A 269 74.29 -15.56 55.58
C LYS A 269 75.64 -15.33 56.27
N CYS A 270 76.68 -15.30 55.42
CA CYS A 270 78.03 -14.80 55.67
C CYS A 270 78.85 -15.60 56.71
N TRP A 271 79.60 -16.60 56.25
CA TRP A 271 80.73 -17.13 57.03
C TRP A 271 81.98 -16.30 56.76
N ILE A 272 82.49 -15.71 57.83
CA ILE A 272 83.79 -15.02 57.87
C ILE A 272 84.87 -16.11 57.76
N LYS A 273 85.87 -15.88 56.91
CA LYS A 273 87.05 -16.74 56.79
C LYS A 273 87.94 -16.64 58.02
#